data_AF-A0A9D6RTU5-F1
#
_entry.id   AF-A0A9D6RTU5-F1
#
_cell.length_a   1.000
_cell.length_b   1.000
_cell.length_c   1.000
_cell.angle_alpha   90.00
_cell.angle_beta   90.00
_cell.angle_gamma   90.00
#
_symmetry.space_group_name_H-M   'P 1'
#
loop_
_entity.id
_entity.type
_entity.pdbx_description
1 polymer ?
#
loop_
_entity_poly.entity_id
_entity_poly.type
_entity_poly.pdbx_seq_one_letter_code
_entity_poly.pdbx_strand_id
1 'polypeptide(L)'
;MMRKFSDNGQLLVEVVVGLGVILVALVGIVIAASQAVKTSGVANRRYQANYLAEKILEEVKREKEADPAGFFTKSDLLTENCGPVEQNNVSFECGKFYDFSDSNDQVLVVVNISWDEGEGSSTASVSSTLVKIKI
;
A
#
# COMPACT_ATOMS: atom_id res chain seq x y z
N MET A 1 -71.03 -18.74 8.15
CA MET A 1 -70.36 -18.91 9.45
C MET A 1 -68.86 -18.85 9.21
N MET A 2 -68.25 -17.67 9.35
CA MET A 2 -66.87 -17.43 8.96
C MET A 2 -66.02 -17.43 10.24
N ARG A 3 -65.19 -18.46 10.43
CA ARG A 3 -64.32 -18.58 11.61
C ARG A 3 -63.15 -17.60 11.47
N LYS A 4 -63.22 -16.48 12.20
CA LYS A 4 -62.09 -15.57 12.45
C LYS A 4 -61.30 -16.08 13.65
N PHE A 5 -60.21 -16.79 13.41
CA PHE A 5 -59.18 -17.06 14.40
C PHE A 5 -57.83 -17.17 13.67
N SER A 6 -57.10 -16.07 13.47
CA SER A 6 -55.69 -16.12 13.07
C SER A 6 -54.87 -14.82 13.18
N ASP A 7 -55.46 -13.65 13.48
CA ASP A 7 -54.73 -12.37 13.35
C ASP A 7 -53.53 -12.20 14.32
N ASN A 8 -53.61 -12.75 15.54
CA ASN A 8 -52.56 -12.57 16.56
C ASN A 8 -51.31 -13.44 16.32
N GLY A 9 -51.46 -14.62 15.71
CA GLY A 9 -50.33 -15.52 15.41
C GLY A 9 -49.51 -15.03 14.23
N GLN A 10 -50.18 -14.48 13.22
CA GLN A 10 -49.54 -13.87 12.06
C GLN A 10 -48.74 -12.61 12.45
N LEU A 11 -49.29 -11.77 13.33
CA LEU A 11 -48.63 -10.54 13.80
C LEU A 11 -47.36 -10.82 14.60
N LEU A 12 -47.34 -11.88 15.42
CA LEU A 12 -46.14 -12.30 16.16
C LEU A 12 -45.04 -12.81 15.22
N VAL A 13 -45.41 -13.62 14.21
CA VAL A 13 -44.47 -14.10 13.20
C VAL A 13 -43.89 -12.95 12.40
N GLU A 14 -44.71 -11.96 12.01
CA GLU A 14 -44.27 -10.78 11.26
C GLU A 14 -43.25 -9.95 12.06
N VAL A 15 -43.48 -9.73 13.36
CA VAL A 15 -42.53 -9.02 14.22
C VAL A 15 -41.21 -9.78 14.35
N VAL A 16 -41.25 -11.11 14.49
CA VAL A 16 -40.04 -11.94 14.60
C VAL A 16 -39.24 -11.93 13.29
N VAL A 17 -39.92 -12.04 12.15
CA VAL A 17 -39.28 -11.95 10.83
C VAL A 17 -38.68 -10.56 10.62
N GLY A 18 -39.41 -9.50 10.96
CA GLY A 18 -38.92 -8.12 10.90
C GLY A 18 -37.66 -7.91 11.75
N LEU A 19 -37.66 -8.41 12.99
CA LEU A 19 -36.49 -8.40 13.86
C LEU A 19 -35.30 -9.17 13.26
N GLY A 20 -35.56 -10.33 12.66
CA GLY A 20 -34.55 -11.12 11.96
C GLY A 20 -33.90 -10.34 10.81
N VAL A 21 -34.71 -9.67 9.99
CA VAL A 21 -34.20 -8.83 8.87
C VAL A 21 -33.35 -7.67 9.38
N ILE A 22 -33.77 -7.00 10.45
CA ILE A 22 -33.01 -5.90 11.05
C ILE A 22 -31.66 -6.40 11.58
N LEU A 23 -31.63 -7.54 12.26
CA LEU A 23 -30.38 -8.12 12.77
C LEU A 23 -29.40 -8.46 11.64
N VAL A 24 -29.89 -9.06 10.56
CA VAL A 24 -29.06 -9.36 9.38
C VAL A 24 -28.51 -8.08 8.75
N ALA A 25 -29.35 -7.05 8.63
CA ALA A 25 -28.92 -5.75 8.10
C ALA A 25 -27.82 -5.11 8.98
N LEU A 26 -27.96 -5.16 10.30
CA LEU A 26 -26.97 -4.61 11.24
C LEU A 26 -25.62 -5.33 11.14
N VAL A 27 -25.62 -6.66 11.06
CA VAL A 27 -24.38 -7.44 10.87
C VAL A 27 -23.71 -7.09 9.54
N GLY A 28 -24.50 -6.93 8.47
CA GLY A 28 -23.99 -6.49 7.16
C GLY A 28 -23.27 -5.14 7.23
N ILE A 29 -23.83 -4.17 7.96
CA ILE A 29 -23.22 -2.85 8.15
C ILE A 29 -21.88 -2.94 8.90
N VAL A 30 -21.80 -3.74 9.96
CA VAL A 30 -20.56 -3.90 10.74
C VAL A 30 -19.45 -4.52 9.89
N ILE A 31 -19.78 -5.53 9.07
CA ILE A 31 -18.81 -6.16 8.16
C ILE A 31 -18.32 -5.13 7.13
N ALA A 32 -19.23 -4.39 6.50
CA ALA A 32 -18.89 -3.37 5.52
C ALA A 32 -18.02 -2.25 6.12
N ALA A 33 -18.36 -1.77 7.31
CA ALA A 33 -17.58 -0.77 8.03
C ALA A 33 -16.16 -1.28 8.36
N SER A 34 -16.05 -2.53 8.79
CA SER A 34 -14.76 -3.15 9.10
C SER A 34 -13.87 -3.26 7.85
N GLN A 35 -14.46 -3.61 6.71
CA GLN A 35 -13.73 -3.65 5.43
C GLN A 35 -13.30 -2.23 5.01
N ALA A 36 -14.17 -1.23 5.12
CA ALA A 36 -13.85 0.15 4.77
C ALA A 36 -12.67 0.70 5.60
N VAL A 37 -12.62 0.41 6.89
CA VAL A 37 -11.50 0.81 7.77
C VAL A 37 -10.20 0.14 7.34
N LYS A 38 -10.22 -1.16 7.02
CA LYS A 38 -9.04 -1.87 6.51
C LYS A 38 -8.52 -1.22 5.21
N THR A 39 -9.41 -0.94 4.26
CA THR A 39 -9.03 -0.32 2.98
C THR A 39 -8.44 1.08 3.16
N SER A 40 -8.99 1.89 4.06
CA SER A 40 -8.46 3.22 4.37
C SER A 40 -7.06 3.17 4.97
N GLY A 41 -6.78 2.16 5.82
CA GLY A 41 -5.46 1.95 6.41
C GLY A 41 -4.40 1.62 5.35
N VAL A 42 -4.73 0.72 4.42
CA VAL A 42 -3.86 0.34 3.30
C VAL A 42 -3.54 1.55 2.41
N ALA A 43 -4.56 2.35 2.05
CA ALA A 43 -4.36 3.55 1.24
C ALA A 43 -3.40 4.55 1.91
N ASN A 44 -3.54 4.77 3.22
CA ASN A 44 -2.65 5.65 3.98
C ASN A 44 -1.22 5.13 4.04
N ARG A 45 -1.02 3.83 4.27
CA ARG A 45 0.32 3.21 4.26
C ARG A 45 0.97 3.29 2.89
N ARG A 46 0.20 3.08 1.82
CA ARG A 46 0.68 3.22 0.44
C ARG A 46 1.10 4.64 0.11
N TYR A 47 0.34 5.64 0.59
CA TYR A 47 0.73 7.05 0.46
C TYR A 47 2.07 7.33 1.17
N GLN A 48 2.23 6.85 2.41
CA GLN A 48 3.49 7.00 3.15
C GLN A 48 4.65 6.28 2.46
N ALA A 49 4.43 5.05 1.98
CA ALA A 49 5.44 4.28 1.25
C ALA A 49 5.88 4.98 -0.03
N ASN A 50 4.96 5.57 -0.80
CA ASN A 50 5.29 6.39 -1.97
C ASN A 50 6.12 7.62 -1.58
N TYR A 51 5.70 8.35 -0.55
CA TYR A 51 6.43 9.51 -0.05
C TYR A 51 7.86 9.15 0.37
N LEU A 52 8.05 8.03 1.07
CA LEU A 52 9.37 7.53 1.46
C LEU A 52 10.20 7.13 0.23
N ALA A 53 9.59 6.43 -0.72
CA ALA A 53 10.26 6.02 -1.95
C ALA A 53 10.74 7.23 -2.77
N GLU A 54 9.91 8.27 -2.89
CA GLU A 54 10.25 9.53 -3.55
C GLU A 54 11.39 10.24 -2.82
N LYS A 55 11.33 10.34 -1.49
CA LYS A 55 12.39 10.96 -0.70
C LYS A 55 13.74 10.25 -0.88
N ILE A 56 13.75 8.93 -0.84
CA ILE A 56 14.98 8.14 -1.04
C ILE A 56 15.48 8.27 -2.47
N LEU A 57 14.58 8.32 -3.45
CA LEU A 57 14.97 8.59 -4.83
C LEU A 57 15.62 9.98 -4.98
N GLU A 58 15.15 11.00 -4.27
CA GLU A 58 15.81 12.31 -4.22
C GLU A 58 17.18 12.26 -3.55
N GLU A 59 17.36 11.45 -2.52
CA GLU A 59 18.68 11.22 -1.89
C GLU A 59 19.64 10.59 -2.91
N VAL A 60 19.20 9.58 -3.67
CA VAL A 60 19.99 8.99 -4.76
C VAL A 60 20.32 10.02 -5.85
N LYS A 61 19.38 10.91 -6.20
CA LYS A 61 19.65 12.00 -7.14
C LYS A 61 20.72 12.96 -6.61
N ARG A 62 20.68 13.28 -5.31
CA ARG A 62 21.69 14.11 -4.64
C ARG A 62 23.06 13.43 -4.59
N GLU A 63 23.11 12.12 -4.34
CA GLU A 63 24.36 11.34 -4.41
C GLU A 63 24.99 11.43 -5.82
N LYS A 64 24.18 11.24 -6.87
CA LYS A 64 24.62 11.43 -8.26
C LYS A 64 25.12 12.85 -8.52
N GLU A 65 24.46 13.87 -7.99
CA GLU A 65 24.86 15.27 -8.17
C GLU A 65 26.15 15.63 -7.43
N ALA A 66 26.37 15.03 -6.26
CA ALA A 66 27.57 15.26 -5.45
C ALA A 66 28.83 14.63 -6.07
N ASP A 67 28.71 13.43 -6.64
CA ASP A 67 29.80 12.77 -7.38
C ASP A 67 29.29 12.05 -8.64
N PRO A 68 29.08 12.80 -9.74
CA PRO A 68 28.62 12.20 -11.00
C PRO A 68 29.60 11.18 -11.56
N ALA A 69 30.91 11.37 -11.36
CA ALA A 69 31.91 10.47 -11.92
C ALA A 69 31.86 9.11 -11.21
N GLY A 70 31.90 9.09 -9.88
CA GLY A 70 31.84 7.85 -9.09
C GLY A 70 30.47 7.17 -9.09
N PHE A 71 29.38 7.92 -9.28
CA PHE A 71 28.04 7.34 -9.35
C PHE A 71 27.88 6.37 -10.54
N PHE A 72 28.40 6.74 -11.71
CA PHE A 72 28.32 5.96 -12.94
C PHE A 72 29.51 4.99 -13.16
N THR A 73 30.45 4.87 -12.22
CA THR A 73 31.54 3.88 -12.31
C THR A 73 31.15 2.50 -11.80
N LYS A 74 29.97 2.36 -11.20
CA LYS A 74 29.42 1.07 -10.80
C LYS A 74 29.06 0.28 -12.06
N SER A 75 29.57 -0.95 -12.17
CA SER A 75 29.14 -1.90 -13.19
C SER A 75 28.14 -2.87 -12.57
N ASP A 76 27.15 -3.27 -13.37
CA ASP A 76 26.16 -4.32 -13.08
C ASP A 76 24.95 -3.92 -12.23
N LEU A 77 23.96 -4.82 -12.24
CA LEU A 77 22.74 -4.74 -11.45
C LEU A 77 23.08 -4.73 -9.96
N LEU A 78 22.82 -3.60 -9.30
CA LEU A 78 23.05 -3.47 -7.86
C LEU A 78 21.70 -3.46 -7.14
N THR A 79 21.54 -4.38 -6.18
CA THR A 79 20.45 -4.31 -5.21
C THR A 79 21.02 -3.94 -3.85
N GLU A 80 20.49 -2.88 -3.24
CA GLU A 80 20.94 -2.36 -1.96
C GLU A 80 19.75 -2.29 -1.01
N ASN A 81 19.94 -2.78 0.22
CA ASN A 81 18.94 -2.65 1.28
C ASN A 81 19.24 -1.38 2.08
N CYS A 82 18.26 -0.48 2.18
CA CYS A 82 18.39 0.80 2.91
C CYS A 82 18.12 0.64 4.42
N GLY A 83 17.78 -0.57 4.86
CA GLY A 83 17.34 -0.86 6.22
C GLY A 83 15.86 -0.54 6.45
N PRO A 84 15.38 -0.77 7.69
CA PRO A 84 14.01 -0.41 8.06
C PRO A 84 13.86 1.11 8.15
N VAL A 85 12.75 1.62 7.64
CA VAL A 85 12.36 3.03 7.70
C VAL A 85 11.06 3.14 8.47
N GLU A 86 11.05 3.90 9.55
CA GLU A 86 9.85 4.09 10.37
C GLU A 86 9.12 5.39 10.02
N GLN A 87 7.81 5.30 9.83
CA GLN A 87 6.95 6.46 9.70
C GLN A 87 5.61 6.22 10.41
N ASN A 88 5.22 7.14 11.29
CA ASN A 88 3.96 7.08 12.05
C ASN A 88 3.75 5.74 12.80
N ASN A 89 4.79 5.23 13.46
CA ASN A 89 4.79 3.93 14.17
C ASN A 89 4.54 2.70 13.27
N VAL A 90 4.76 2.83 11.96
CA VAL A 90 4.78 1.70 11.02
C VAL A 90 6.21 1.54 10.52
N SER A 91 6.71 0.31 10.57
CA SER A 91 8.01 -0.06 10.01
C SER A 91 7.84 -0.50 8.56
N PHE A 92 8.65 0.08 7.68
CA PHE A 92 8.73 -0.26 6.27
C PHE A 92 10.12 -0.82 5.97
N GLU A 93 10.20 -1.81 5.08
CA GLU A 93 11.46 -2.30 4.54
C GLU A 93 11.77 -1.56 3.24
N CYS A 94 13.04 -1.17 3.06
CA CYS A 94 13.47 -0.40 1.91
C CYS A 94 14.50 -1.16 1.07
N GLY A 95 14.28 -1.18 -0.25
CA GLY A 95 15.22 -1.69 -1.23
C GLY A 95 15.43 -0.71 -2.37
N LYS A 96 16.68 -0.54 -2.79
CA LYS A 96 17.07 0.20 -4.00
C LYS A 96 17.59 -0.81 -5.02
N PHE A 97 17.16 -0.66 -6.26
CA PHE A 97 17.65 -1.44 -7.38
C PHE A 97 18.18 -0.47 -8.43
N TYR A 98 19.38 -0.76 -8.93
CA TYR A 98 20.06 0.02 -9.94
C TYR A 98 20.34 -0.87 -11.13
N ASP A 99 19.89 -0.42 -12.30
CA ASP A 99 20.16 -1.05 -13.58
C ASP A 99 20.96 -0.08 -14.45
N PHE A 100 22.27 -0.30 -14.46
CA PHE A 100 23.23 0.47 -15.26
C PHE A 100 23.20 -0.13 -16.67
N SER A 101 22.57 0.60 -17.60
CA SER A 101 22.53 0.20 -19.01
C SER A 101 23.94 0.09 -19.59
N ASP A 102 24.13 -0.76 -20.61
CA ASP A 102 25.41 -1.13 -21.27
C ASP A 102 26.38 0.03 -21.61
N SER A 103 25.89 1.28 -21.66
CA SER A 103 26.70 2.47 -21.95
C SER A 103 27.24 3.22 -20.72
N ASN A 104 26.83 2.87 -19.49
CA ASN A 104 27.08 3.64 -18.25
C ASN A 104 26.71 5.13 -18.33
N ASP A 105 25.98 5.55 -19.37
CA ASP A 105 25.49 6.92 -19.55
C ASP A 105 24.10 7.09 -18.92
N GLN A 106 23.43 6.00 -18.56
CA GLN A 106 22.10 6.00 -17.93
C GLN A 106 22.00 4.89 -16.88
N VAL A 107 21.28 5.16 -15.80
CA VAL A 107 20.90 4.16 -14.81
C VAL A 107 19.42 4.26 -14.48
N LEU A 108 18.71 3.14 -14.55
CA LEU A 108 17.36 3.03 -14.00
C LEU A 108 17.48 2.75 -12.51
N VAL A 109 16.97 3.67 -11.69
CA VAL A 109 16.86 3.48 -10.25
C VAL A 109 15.42 3.14 -9.93
N VAL A 110 15.21 2.05 -9.20
CA VAL A 110 13.91 1.65 -8.65
C VAL A 110 14.04 1.58 -7.14
N VAL A 111 13.22 2.35 -6.44
CA VAL A 111 13.11 2.32 -4.98
C VAL A 111 11.83 1.58 -4.63
N ASN A 112 11.97 0.52 -3.85
CA ASN A 112 10.89 -0.32 -3.35
C ASN A 112 10.74 -0.12 -1.84
N ILE A 113 9.52 0.13 -1.40
CA ILE A 113 9.15 0.22 0.01
C ILE A 113 8.08 -0.82 0.29
N SER A 114 8.38 -1.79 1.14
CA SER A 114 7.45 -2.87 1.53
C SER A 114 6.99 -2.74 2.98
N TRP A 115 5.77 -3.16 3.26
CA TRP A 115 5.23 -3.23 4.62
C TRP A 115 4.33 -4.45 4.79
N ASP A 116 4.17 -4.87 6.04
CA ASP A 116 3.27 -5.96 6.42
C ASP A 116 1.82 -5.47 6.61
N GLU A 117 0.88 -6.19 6.01
CA GLU A 117 -0.56 -5.98 6.15
C GLU A 117 -1.23 -7.06 7.01
N GLY A 118 -0.44 -7.97 7.60
CA GLY A 118 -0.85 -9.05 8.49
C GLY A 118 -1.28 -10.31 7.75
N GLU A 119 -1.94 -10.18 6.59
CA GLU A 119 -2.29 -11.30 5.70
C GLU A 119 -1.30 -11.46 4.52
N GLY A 120 -0.34 -10.54 4.40
CA GLY A 120 0.67 -10.51 3.34
C GLY A 120 1.50 -9.22 3.37
N SER A 121 2.47 -9.11 2.48
CA SER A 121 3.23 -7.88 2.29
C SER A 121 2.72 -7.10 1.09
N SER A 122 2.64 -5.78 1.26
CA SER A 122 2.39 -4.84 0.17
C SER A 122 3.67 -4.09 -0.15
N THR A 123 3.83 -3.68 -1.41
CA THR A 123 5.01 -2.94 -1.88
C THR A 123 4.57 -1.74 -2.71
N ALA A 124 5.24 -0.61 -2.50
CA ALA A 124 5.18 0.57 -3.33
C ALA A 124 6.53 0.77 -4.01
N SER A 125 6.51 1.12 -5.29
CA SER A 125 7.72 1.29 -6.09
C SER A 125 7.69 2.62 -6.83
N VAL A 126 8.78 3.36 -6.75
CA VAL A 126 9.00 4.59 -7.53
C VAL A 126 10.29 4.40 -8.30
N SER A 127 10.28 4.77 -9.58
CA SER A 127 11.45 4.63 -10.44
C SER A 127 11.77 5.92 -11.18
N SER A 128 13.04 6.08 -11.53
CA SER A 128 13.51 7.16 -12.39
C SER A 128 14.77 6.74 -13.11
N THR A 129 14.86 7.11 -14.38
CA THR A 129 16.11 7.02 -15.13
C THR A 129 16.95 8.25 -14.85
N LEU A 130 18.20 8.05 -14.44
CA LEU A 130 19.17 9.11 -14.23
C LEU A 130 20.21 9.05 -15.34
N VAL A 131 20.51 10.22 -15.93
CA VAL A 131 21.43 10.33 -17.07
C VAL A 131 22.72 11.02 -16.67
N LYS A 132 23.82 10.60 -17.28
CA LYS A 132 25.12 11.24 -17.18
C LYS A 132 25.12 12.49 -18.04
N ILE A 133 25.35 13.65 -17.42
CA ILE A 133 25.47 14.91 -18.16
C ILE A 133 26.88 14.95 -18.76
N LYS A 134 26.96 15.00 -20.10
CA LYS A 134 28.21 15.29 -20.81
C LYS A 134 28.50 16.79 -20.66
N ILE A 135 29.49 17.13 -19.85
CA ILE A 135 30.03 18.50 -19.72
C ILE A 135 31.11 18.66 -20.79
#